data_AF-A0ABD0PZN4-F1
#
_entry.id   AF-A0ABD0PZN4-F1
#
_cell.length_a   1.000
_cell.length_b   1.000
_cell.length_c   1.000
_cell.angle_alpha   90.00
_cell.angle_beta   90.00
_cell.angle_gamma   90.00
#
_symmetry.space_group_name_H-M   'P 1'
#
loop_
_entity.id
_entity.type
_entity.pdbx_description
1 polymer ?
#
loop_
_entity_poly.entity_id
_entity_poly.type
_entity_poly.pdbx_seq_one_letter_code
_entity_poly.pdbx_strand_id
1 'polypeptide(L)' 'DLYVGGVAKEMYKDLPKLVHSKEGFQGCLASVDLNGRLPDLLSDALSNAGQVERGCE' A
#
# COMPACT_ATOMS: atom_id res chain seq x y z
N ASP A 1 -8.03 9.15 1.82
CA ASP A 1 -7.36 8.28 0.83
C ASP A 1 -7.02 6.93 1.44
N LEU A 2 -6.94 5.89 0.61
CA LEU A 2 -6.49 4.56 1.02
C LEU A 2 -5.06 4.35 0.52
N TYR A 3 -4.16 3.96 1.43
CA TYR A 3 -2.77 3.66 1.12
C TYR A 3 -2.54 2.14 1.17
N VAL A 4 -1.91 1.60 0.14
CA VAL A 4 -1.58 0.17 0.03
C VAL A 4 -0.07 0.07 -0.16
N GLY A 5 0.57 -0.90 0.51
CA GLY A 5 2.03 -1.08 0.46
C GLY A 5 2.82 -0.15 1.40
N GLY A 6 2.28 1.00 1.82
CA GLY A 6 2.94 1.88 2.78
C GLY A 6 2.43 3.31 2.70
N VAL A 7 3.01 4.19 3.51
CA VAL A 7 2.72 5.64 3.52
C VAL A 7 3.99 6.44 3.27
N ALA A 8 3.88 7.76 3.08
CA ALA A 8 5.06 8.60 2.93
C ALA A 8 5.93 8.55 4.19
N LYS A 9 7.27 8.62 4.04
CA LYS A 9 8.23 8.46 5.14
C LYS A 9 7.92 9.31 6.37
N GLU A 10 7.49 10.55 6.16
CA GLU A 10 7.16 11.48 7.24
C GLU A 10 5.88 11.07 8.00
N MET A 11 4.92 10.41 7.35
CA MET A 11 3.66 9.99 7.96
C MET A 11 3.86 8.89 9.02
N TYR A 12 4.94 8.10 8.93
CA TYR A 12 5.25 7.07 9.95
C TYR A 12 5.47 7.66 11.35
N LYS A 13 5.86 8.94 11.44
CA LYS A 13 6.08 9.63 12.71
C LYS A 13 4.76 9.96 13.43
N ASP A 14 3.69 10.11 12.67
CA ASP A 14 2.38 10.55 13.15
C ASP A 14 1.34 9.41 13.20
N LEU A 15 1.78 8.16 13.03
CA LEU A 15 0.89 7.00 13.13
C LEU A 15 0.31 6.84 14.54
N PRO A 16 -0.92 6.29 14.67
CA PRO A 16 -1.53 6.02 15.97
C PRO A 16 -0.60 5.18 16.87
N LYS A 17 -0.59 5.46 18.18
CA LYS A 17 0.38 4.90 19.14
C LYS A 17 0.51 3.37 19.14
N LEU A 18 -0.55 2.65 18.77
CA LEU A 18 -0.58 1.18 18.74
C LEU A 18 -0.10 0.58 17.41
N VAL A 19 0.18 1.42 16.40
CA VAL A 19 0.71 0.99 15.11
C VAL A 19 2.23 0.93 15.20
N HIS A 20 2.77 -0.28 15.11
CA HIS A 20 4.21 -0.51 15.26
C HIS A 20 5.01 -0.29 13.98
N SER A 21 4.37 -0.32 12.81
CA SER A 21 5.03 -0.16 11.52
C SER A 21 5.86 1.12 11.45
N LYS A 22 7.13 0.99 11.07
CA LYS A 22 8.06 2.12 10.81
C LYS A 22 8.48 2.22 9.35
N GLU A 23 8.06 1.26 8.53
CA GLU A 23 8.37 1.14 7.12
C GLU A 23 7.20 0.52 6.35
N GLY A 24 7.31 0.52 5.01
CA GLY A 24 6.32 -0.04 4.11
C GLY A 24 6.42 -1.55 4.00
N PHE A 25 5.40 -2.15 3.41
CA PHE A 25 5.40 -3.55 3.00
C PHE A 25 6.29 -3.73 1.76
N GLN A 26 7.11 -4.79 1.80
CA GLN A 26 7.89 -5.26 0.66
C GLN A 26 7.52 -6.72 0.39
N GLY A 27 7.04 -7.00 -0.81
CA GLY A 27 6.57 -8.32 -1.21
C GLY A 27 5.39 -8.20 -2.18
N CYS A 28 4.59 -9.26 -2.25
CA CYS A 28 3.50 -9.36 -3.20
C CYS A 28 2.13 -9.31 -2.52
N LEU A 29 1.20 -8.59 -3.16
CA LEU A 29 -0.21 -8.58 -2.80
C LEU A 29 -1.02 -9.13 -3.99
N ALA A 30 -2.01 -9.95 -3.68
CA ALA A 30 -2.91 -10.53 -4.67
C ALA A 30 -4.33 -10.59 -4.12
N SER A 31 -5.32 -10.67 -5.02
CA SER A 31 -6.74 -10.86 -4.67
C SER A 31 -7.27 -9.83 -3.65
N VAL A 32 -6.91 -8.56 -3.84
CA VAL A 32 -7.33 -7.48 -2.94
C VAL A 32 -8.79 -7.14 -3.18
N ASP A 33 -9.61 -7.41 -2.17
CA ASP A 33 -11.02 -7.03 -2.10
C ASP A 33 -11.20 -5.90 -1.07
N LEU A 34 -11.66 -4.75 -1.54
CA LEU A 34 -11.96 -3.57 -0.73
C LEU A 34 -13.47 -3.37 -0.62
N ASN A 35 -14.10 -4.18 0.23
CA ASN A 35 -15.54 -4.10 0.52
C ASN A 35 -16.41 -4.30 -0.75
N GLY A 36 -16.13 -5.38 -1.49
CA GLY A 36 -16.79 -5.76 -2.74
C GLY A 36 -16.23 -5.08 -3.98
N ARG A 37 -15.15 -4.29 -3.85
CA ARG A 37 -14.44 -3.64 -4.95
C ARG A 37 -13.13 -4.35 -5.19
N LEU A 38 -12.87 -4.73 -6.43
CA LEU A 38 -11.64 -5.41 -6.86
C LEU A 38 -10.80 -4.44 -7.71
N PRO A 39 -10.04 -3.52 -7.08
CA PRO A 39 -9.23 -2.56 -7.83
C PRO A 39 -8.01 -3.22 -8.47
N ASP A 40 -7.61 -2.73 -9.65
CA ASP A 40 -6.26 -2.95 -10.15
C ASP A 40 -5.33 -1.96 -9.44
N LEU A 41 -4.53 -2.45 -8.48
CA LEU A 41 -3.67 -1.60 -7.65
C LEU A 41 -2.65 -0.75 -8.41
N LEU A 42 -2.33 -1.08 -9.68
CA LEU A 42 -1.45 -0.24 -10.50
C LEU A 42 -2.24 0.73 -11.36
N SER A 43 -3.30 0.25 -12.01
CA SER A 43 -4.07 1.06 -12.97
C SER A 43 -5.00 2.07 -12.29
N ASP A 44 -5.59 1.69 -11.15
CA ASP A 44 -6.59 2.51 -10.44
C ASP A 44 -5.97 3.42 -9.38
N ALA A 45 -4.65 3.37 -9.20
CA ALA A 45 -3.95 4.18 -8.21
C ALA A 45 -3.95 5.66 -8.59
N LEU A 46 -4.35 6.52 -7.64
CA LEU A 46 -4.25 7.98 -7.79
C LEU A 46 -2.80 8.46 -7.83
N SER A 47 -1.89 7.75 -7.15
CA SER A 47 -0.46 8.03 -7.10
C SER A 47 0.31 6.77 -6.71
N ASN A 48 1.43 6.52 -7.38
CA ASN A 48 2.36 5.42 -7.05
C ASN A 48 3.69 5.98 -6.53
N ALA A 49 4.33 5.24 -5.62
CA ALA A 49 5.64 5.57 -5.08
C ALA A 49 6.52 4.31 -4.99
N GLY A 50 7.80 4.45 -5.37
CA GLY A 50 8.74 3.33 -5.37
C GLY A 50 8.60 2.40 -6.58
N GLN A 51 9.13 1.19 -6.46
CA GLN A 51 9.06 0.15 -7.48
C GLN A 51 7.84 -0.74 -7.22
N VAL A 52 6.86 -0.67 -8.11
CA VAL A 52 5.66 -1.51 -8.07
C VAL A 52 5.48 -2.11 -9.46
N GLU A 53 5.40 -3.43 -9.53
CA GLU A 53 5.31 -4.17 -10.79
C GLU A 53 4.16 -5.18 -10.78
N ARG A 54 3.80 -5.68 -11.96
CA ARG A 54 2.76 -6.69 -12.12
C ARG A 54 3.36 -8.07 -11.94
N GLY A 55 2.66 -8.92 -11.20
CA GLY A 55 3.07 -10.29 -10.95
C GLY A 55 3.93 -10.42 -9.69
N CYS A 56 4.32 -11.65 -9.40
CA CYS A 56 5.21 -12.02 -8.32
C CYS A 56 6.00 -13.22 -8.83
N GLU A 57 7.33 -13.13 -8.85
CA GLU A 57 8.22 -14.25 -9.16
C GLU A 57 8.47 -15.15 -7.94
#